data_AF-A0A836TWX8-F1
#
_entry.id   AF-A0A836TWX8-F1
#
_cell.length_a   1.000
_cell.length_b   1.000
_cell.length_c   1.000
_cell.angle_alpha   90.00
_cell.angle_beta   90.00
_cell.angle_gamma   90.00
#
_symmetry.space_group_name_H-M   'P 1'
#
loop_
_entity.id
_entity.type
_entity.pdbx_description
1 polymer ?
#
loop_
_entity_poly.entity_id
_entity_poly.type
_entity_poly.pdbx_seq_one_letter_code
_entity_poly.pdbx_strand_id
1 'polypeptide(L)'
;MSVAPTGGDSIFPHTGFFLILDVDDHHVDAVTLPTVQTGSRRNPPDWAVRQRALIDTMDRAAVPFVRHATRPDGTLIQRSEWTSMDGTDNGYEAFLSFPLFCILGSEFIEQTARKEWDAITRQYASHGTVDREFVTGFDWFHHSESYTYIYYLAMANPEHLSDRNRAQSYAAMYMGDDPLAPNWDANKRMIRGPLNGSHGPRHVTTQVDWEYHRAVLDDYLSPFEDIPGTDSADPMFKVKWTHDETFAKLLGLINERMTRGDVPLNMNATSMVTNAYLYTGDDKYKQWVLDYLQAWVERRDANDGIMPDNIGPSGDIGELMNGKWWGGYYGWRWPHGARN
;
A
#
# COMPACT_ATOMS: atom_id res chain seq x y z
N MET A 1 -15.47 -85.48 -14.02
CA MET A 1 -14.04 -85.62 -13.61
C MET A 1 -13.66 -84.31 -12.95
N SER A 2 -13.75 -84.16 -11.62
CA SER A 2 -12.79 -84.63 -10.58
C SER A 2 -11.50 -83.79 -10.65
N VAL A 3 -11.00 -82.99 -9.69
CA VAL A 3 -11.26 -82.68 -8.26
C VAL A 3 -10.69 -81.26 -7.99
N ALA A 4 -11.14 -80.56 -6.93
CA ALA A 4 -10.41 -79.44 -6.26
C ALA A 4 -9.19 -79.98 -5.44
N PRO A 5 -8.43 -79.24 -4.57
CA PRO A 5 -8.54 -77.84 -4.10
C PRO A 5 -7.20 -77.08 -3.77
N THR A 6 -7.34 -75.89 -3.14
CA THR A 6 -6.50 -75.17 -2.14
C THR A 6 -5.19 -74.42 -2.49
N GLY A 7 -5.17 -73.11 -2.14
CA GLY A 7 -4.25 -72.54 -1.13
C GLY A 7 -3.10 -71.59 -1.57
N GLY A 8 -3.08 -70.37 -0.99
CA GLY A 8 -1.87 -69.76 -0.38
C GLY A 8 -0.94 -68.84 -1.18
N ASP A 9 -1.02 -67.54 -0.89
CA ASP A 9 0.03 -66.53 -0.66
C ASP A 9 1.28 -66.32 -1.56
N SER A 10 1.31 -65.09 -2.12
CA SER A 10 2.38 -64.07 -1.98
C SER A 10 3.62 -64.03 -2.90
N ILE A 11 4.08 -62.77 -3.06
CA ILE A 11 5.44 -62.27 -3.38
C ILE A 11 5.67 -61.72 -4.82
N PHE A 12 5.77 -60.38 -4.89
CA PHE A 12 6.39 -59.55 -5.95
C PHE A 12 7.90 -59.85 -6.08
N PRO A 13 8.57 -59.55 -7.23
CA PRO A 13 9.23 -58.24 -7.34
C PRO A 13 9.41 -57.71 -8.78
N HIS A 14 9.37 -56.38 -8.97
CA HIS A 14 10.25 -55.67 -9.91
C HIS A 14 10.35 -54.17 -9.52
N THR A 15 11.51 -53.79 -8.98
CA THR A 15 12.35 -52.57 -9.23
C THR A 15 11.63 -51.31 -9.78
N GLY A 16 11.67 -50.11 -9.18
CA GLY A 16 12.56 -49.51 -8.18
C GLY A 16 13.50 -48.49 -8.84
N PHE A 17 13.14 -47.20 -8.82
CA PHE A 17 14.02 -46.02 -8.67
C PHE A 17 13.14 -44.77 -8.45
N PHE A 18 13.07 -44.27 -7.22
CA PHE A 18 12.57 -42.92 -6.89
C PHE A 18 13.68 -42.18 -6.15
N LEU A 19 13.95 -40.96 -6.59
CA LEU A 19 14.83 -40.00 -5.94
C LEU A 19 14.17 -39.58 -4.61
N ILE A 20 14.83 -39.82 -3.49
CA ILE A 20 14.43 -39.28 -2.18
C ILE A 20 14.99 -37.86 -2.12
N LEU A 21 14.11 -36.86 -2.15
CA LEU A 21 14.40 -35.54 -1.59
C LEU A 21 13.84 -35.57 -0.18
N ASP A 22 14.75 -35.54 0.79
CA ASP A 22 14.45 -35.37 2.21
C ASP A 22 13.82 -33.99 2.40
N VAL A 23 12.54 -33.95 2.75
CA VAL A 23 11.85 -32.72 3.15
C VAL A 23 11.60 -32.87 4.64
N ASP A 24 12.26 -32.00 5.41
CA ASP A 24 12.09 -31.91 6.87
C ASP A 24 10.61 -31.96 7.25
N ASP A 25 10.31 -32.92 8.11
CA ASP A 25 8.99 -33.28 8.61
C ASP A 25 8.52 -32.22 9.62
N HIS A 26 8.19 -31.03 9.14
CA HIS A 26 7.40 -30.09 9.92
C HIS A 26 5.97 -30.65 9.99
N HIS A 27 5.59 -31.13 11.18
CA HIS A 27 4.21 -31.42 11.57
C HIS A 27 3.30 -30.24 11.21
N VAL A 28 2.65 -30.31 10.04
CA VAL A 28 1.52 -29.47 9.72
C VAL A 28 0.32 -30.14 10.38
N ASP A 29 -0.04 -29.68 11.58
CA ASP A 29 -1.31 -30.07 12.20
C ASP A 29 -2.42 -29.87 11.16
N ALA A 30 -3.21 -30.93 10.93
CA ALA A 30 -4.30 -30.88 9.99
C ALA A 30 -5.26 -29.74 10.38
N VAL A 31 -5.33 -28.71 9.54
CA VAL A 31 -6.24 -27.58 9.74
C VAL A 31 -7.65 -28.15 9.80
N THR A 32 -8.25 -28.14 10.99
CA THR A 32 -9.64 -28.57 11.18
C THR A 32 -10.53 -27.45 10.64
N LEU A 33 -10.94 -27.57 9.38
CA LEU A 33 -11.82 -26.59 8.76
C LEU A 33 -13.18 -26.59 9.49
N PRO A 34 -13.71 -25.41 9.89
CA PRO A 34 -15.04 -25.31 10.46
C PRO A 34 -16.07 -25.96 9.54
N THR A 35 -16.79 -26.95 10.06
CA THR A 35 -17.81 -27.65 9.28
C THR A 35 -19.18 -27.10 9.61
N VAL A 36 -19.88 -26.56 8.61
CA VAL A 36 -21.26 -26.09 8.77
C VAL A 36 -22.20 -27.24 8.43
N GLN A 37 -22.99 -27.70 9.41
CA GLN A 37 -24.05 -28.68 9.19
C GLN A 37 -25.29 -27.97 8.63
N THR A 38 -25.70 -28.34 7.42
CA THR A 38 -26.88 -27.75 6.77
C THR A 38 -28.14 -28.56 7.07
N GLY A 39 -29.25 -27.86 7.30
CA GLY A 39 -30.56 -28.48 7.53
C GLY A 39 -31.29 -28.83 6.23
N SER A 40 -32.60 -29.04 6.33
CA SER A 40 -33.46 -29.21 5.16
C SER A 40 -33.51 -27.95 4.29
N ARG A 41 -33.65 -28.14 2.97
CA ARG A 41 -33.80 -27.04 2.00
C ARG A 41 -34.99 -26.15 2.37
N ARG A 42 -34.78 -24.84 2.36
CA ARG A 42 -35.82 -23.82 2.60
C ARG A 42 -35.89 -22.85 1.43
N ASN A 43 -37.03 -22.20 1.26
CA ASN A 43 -37.14 -21.07 0.35
C ASN A 43 -36.31 -19.90 0.91
N PRO A 44 -35.58 -19.15 0.06
CA PRO A 44 -34.85 -17.97 0.51
C PRO A 44 -35.85 -16.93 1.05
N PRO A 45 -35.55 -16.27 2.17
CA PRO A 45 -36.38 -15.18 2.68
C PRO A 45 -36.37 -13.98 1.72
N ASP A 46 -37.44 -13.19 1.74
CA ASP A 46 -37.62 -12.05 0.82
C ASP A 46 -36.44 -11.06 0.81
N TRP A 47 -35.79 -10.83 1.96
CA TRP A 47 -34.64 -9.94 2.04
C TRP A 47 -33.46 -10.45 1.21
N ALA A 48 -33.22 -11.77 1.17
CA ALA A 48 -32.11 -12.36 0.44
C ALA A 48 -32.34 -12.26 -1.07
N VAL A 49 -33.59 -12.45 -1.51
CA VAL A 49 -33.99 -12.25 -2.92
C VAL A 49 -33.81 -10.78 -3.33
N ARG A 50 -34.23 -9.83 -2.49
CA ARG A 50 -34.07 -8.39 -2.75
C ARG A 50 -32.60 -7.96 -2.75
N GLN A 51 -31.77 -8.53 -1.86
CA GLN A 51 -30.34 -8.27 -1.85
C GLN A 51 -29.67 -8.74 -3.14
N ARG A 52 -30.00 -9.94 -3.64
CA ARG A 52 -29.50 -10.40 -4.95
C ARG A 52 -29.94 -9.50 -6.09
N ALA A 53 -31.22 -9.09 -6.10
CA ALA A 53 -31.71 -8.16 -7.12
C ALA A 53 -31.03 -6.78 -7.06
N LEU A 54 -30.65 -6.30 -5.87
CA LEU A 54 -29.87 -5.08 -5.68
C LEU A 54 -28.45 -5.22 -6.24
N ILE A 55 -27.76 -6.31 -5.89
CA ILE A 55 -26.42 -6.63 -6.42
C ILE A 55 -26.45 -6.66 -7.95
N ASP A 56 -27.37 -7.42 -8.54
CA ASP A 56 -27.49 -7.54 -10.01
C ASP A 56 -27.81 -6.17 -10.68
N THR A 57 -28.48 -5.27 -9.95
CA THR A 57 -28.77 -3.92 -10.44
C THR A 57 -27.53 -3.02 -10.37
N MET A 58 -26.77 -3.10 -9.29
CA MET A 58 -25.49 -2.40 -9.14
C MET A 58 -24.45 -2.86 -10.17
N ASP A 59 -24.38 -4.16 -10.48
CA ASP A 59 -23.54 -4.72 -11.55
C ASP A 59 -23.80 -4.03 -12.90
N ARG A 60 -25.09 -3.92 -13.27
CA ARG A 60 -25.50 -3.23 -14.50
C ARG A 60 -25.20 -1.74 -14.46
N ALA A 61 -25.28 -1.10 -13.30
CA ALA A 61 -25.01 0.32 -13.13
C ALA A 61 -23.51 0.67 -13.26
N ALA A 62 -22.62 -0.28 -12.99
CA ALA A 62 -21.18 -0.08 -13.19
C ALA A 62 -20.77 -0.02 -14.67
N VAL A 63 -21.48 -0.73 -15.56
CA VAL A 63 -21.11 -0.83 -16.98
C VAL A 63 -21.06 0.52 -17.71
N PRO A 64 -22.07 1.42 -17.59
CA PRO A 64 -21.98 2.76 -18.17
C PRO A 64 -20.81 3.59 -17.63
N PHE A 65 -20.49 3.48 -16.34
CA PHE A 65 -19.37 4.17 -15.72
C PHE A 65 -18.05 3.69 -16.33
N VAL A 66 -17.80 2.38 -16.37
CA VAL A 66 -16.58 1.79 -16.95
C VAL A 66 -16.42 2.24 -18.40
N ARG A 67 -17.50 2.15 -19.21
CA ARG A 67 -17.48 2.56 -20.62
C ARG A 67 -17.18 4.05 -20.80
N HIS A 68 -17.62 4.90 -19.87
CA HIS A 68 -17.37 6.34 -19.92
C HIS A 68 -15.93 6.67 -19.50
N ALA A 69 -15.42 6.00 -18.47
CA ALA A 69 -14.13 6.32 -17.85
C ALA A 69 -12.94 5.65 -18.54
N THR A 70 -13.15 4.59 -19.32
CA THR A 70 -12.07 3.73 -19.84
C THR A 70 -12.15 3.52 -21.34
N ARG A 71 -10.99 3.23 -21.94
CA ARG A 71 -10.86 2.70 -23.30
C ARG A 71 -11.12 1.19 -23.31
N PRO A 72 -11.30 0.55 -24.48
CA PRO A 72 -11.53 -0.89 -24.56
C PRO A 72 -10.48 -1.76 -23.85
N ASP A 73 -9.22 -1.32 -23.81
CA ASP A 73 -8.11 -2.00 -23.14
C ASP A 73 -8.05 -1.79 -21.61
N GLY A 74 -8.98 -1.02 -21.04
CA GLY A 74 -9.04 -0.66 -19.62
C GLY A 74 -8.23 0.60 -19.25
N THR A 75 -7.50 1.22 -20.19
CA THR A 75 -6.79 2.45 -19.86
C THR A 75 -7.76 3.60 -19.62
N LEU A 76 -7.50 4.42 -18.62
CA LEU A 76 -8.32 5.58 -18.26
C LEU A 76 -8.33 6.62 -19.38
N ILE A 77 -9.51 7.15 -19.66
CA ILE A 77 -9.71 8.35 -20.47
C ILE A 77 -9.36 9.56 -19.59
N GLN A 78 -8.07 9.87 -19.53
CA GLN A 78 -7.49 10.93 -18.71
C GLN A 78 -6.39 11.67 -19.49
N ARG A 79 -5.66 12.57 -18.79
CA ARG A 79 -4.48 13.26 -19.32
C ARG A 79 -3.49 12.30 -19.98
N SER A 80 -2.90 12.75 -21.10
CA SER A 80 -1.91 11.99 -21.87
C SER A 80 -0.46 12.22 -21.43
N GLU A 81 -0.20 13.31 -20.72
CA GLU A 81 1.11 13.67 -20.19
C GLU A 81 1.03 13.79 -18.67
N TRP A 82 2.08 13.35 -17.98
CA TRP A 82 2.17 13.36 -16.52
C TRP A 82 3.31 14.27 -16.08
N THR A 83 3.02 15.25 -15.23
CA THR A 83 3.93 16.37 -14.94
C THR A 83 4.06 16.64 -13.44
N SER A 84 3.93 15.60 -12.61
CA SER A 84 4.04 15.69 -11.14
C SER A 84 4.37 14.31 -10.54
N MET A 85 4.88 14.27 -9.31
CA MET A 85 4.97 13.03 -8.53
C MET A 85 3.61 12.54 -8.02
N ASP A 86 2.62 13.44 -7.94
CA ASP A 86 1.28 13.19 -7.40
C ASP A 86 0.29 12.73 -8.48
N GLY A 87 -0.80 12.11 -8.01
CA GLY A 87 -2.02 11.80 -8.73
C GLY A 87 -2.10 10.35 -9.24
N THR A 88 -1.06 9.57 -8.99
CA THR A 88 -0.95 8.16 -9.43
C THR A 88 -1.95 7.27 -8.70
N ASP A 89 -2.36 7.68 -7.51
CA ASP A 89 -3.39 7.09 -6.68
C ASP A 89 -4.82 7.21 -7.26
N ASN A 90 -5.15 8.38 -7.80
CA ASN A 90 -6.50 8.74 -8.24
C ASN A 90 -7.12 7.74 -9.23
N GLY A 91 -6.31 7.16 -10.12
CA GLY A 91 -6.78 6.16 -11.08
C GLY A 91 -7.29 4.90 -10.40
N TYR A 92 -6.57 4.41 -9.39
CA TYR A 92 -6.97 3.25 -8.60
C TYR A 92 -8.22 3.56 -7.76
N GLU A 93 -8.28 4.74 -7.15
CA GLU A 93 -9.41 5.18 -6.34
C GLU A 93 -10.73 5.25 -7.11
N ALA A 94 -10.69 5.66 -8.37
CA ALA A 94 -11.87 5.68 -9.25
C ALA A 94 -12.58 4.32 -9.33
N PHE A 95 -11.87 3.23 -9.08
CA PHE A 95 -12.38 1.86 -9.14
C PHE A 95 -12.35 1.15 -7.78
N LEU A 96 -11.99 1.83 -6.69
CA LEU A 96 -11.81 1.22 -5.36
C LEU A 96 -13.05 0.47 -4.84
N SER A 97 -14.24 0.97 -5.18
CA SER A 97 -15.51 0.35 -4.78
C SER A 97 -15.78 -0.99 -5.45
N PHE A 98 -15.10 -1.31 -6.55
CA PHE A 98 -15.33 -2.53 -7.33
C PHE A 98 -14.90 -3.79 -6.59
N PRO A 99 -13.64 -3.92 -6.12
CA PRO A 99 -13.25 -5.10 -5.34
C PRO A 99 -14.00 -5.17 -4.01
N LEU A 100 -14.34 -4.04 -3.38
CA LEU A 100 -15.22 -4.03 -2.21
C LEU A 100 -16.59 -4.65 -2.53
N PHE A 101 -17.16 -4.32 -3.68
CA PHE A 101 -18.43 -4.88 -4.12
C PHE A 101 -18.36 -6.38 -4.45
N CYS A 102 -17.18 -6.88 -4.87
CA CYS A 102 -16.94 -8.31 -5.05
C CYS A 102 -17.11 -9.07 -3.73
N ILE A 103 -16.56 -8.53 -2.63
CA ILE A 103 -16.68 -9.11 -1.28
C ILE A 103 -18.15 -9.18 -0.84
N LEU A 104 -19.00 -8.25 -1.30
CA LEU A 104 -20.44 -8.24 -1.01
C LEU A 104 -21.24 -9.24 -1.87
N GLY A 105 -20.62 -9.88 -2.86
CA GLY A 105 -21.19 -10.98 -3.64
C GLY A 105 -21.40 -10.72 -5.13
N SER A 106 -20.72 -9.73 -5.72
CA SER A 106 -20.68 -9.58 -7.19
C SER A 106 -19.56 -10.43 -7.80
N GLU A 107 -19.92 -11.37 -8.66
CA GLU A 107 -18.97 -12.14 -9.49
C GLU A 107 -18.65 -11.41 -10.81
N PHE A 108 -19.61 -10.64 -11.33
CA PHE A 108 -19.46 -9.93 -12.60
C PHE A 108 -18.41 -8.82 -12.52
N ILE A 109 -18.40 -8.08 -11.40
CA ILE A 109 -17.51 -6.93 -11.23
C ILE A 109 -16.08 -7.36 -10.94
N GLU A 110 -15.82 -8.55 -10.42
CA GLU A 110 -14.46 -9.03 -10.12
C GLU A 110 -13.56 -8.99 -11.37
N GLN A 111 -14.07 -9.47 -12.50
CA GLN A 111 -13.30 -9.47 -13.76
C GLN A 111 -12.95 -8.05 -14.20
N THR A 112 -13.87 -7.10 -13.99
CA THR A 112 -13.65 -5.70 -14.33
C THR A 112 -12.66 -5.08 -13.35
N ALA A 113 -12.82 -5.31 -12.04
CA ALA A 113 -11.89 -4.81 -11.02
C ALA A 113 -10.43 -5.21 -11.32
N ARG A 114 -10.21 -6.50 -11.63
CA ARG A 114 -8.87 -7.01 -11.98
C ARG A 114 -8.33 -6.39 -13.27
N LYS A 115 -9.17 -6.32 -14.31
CA LYS A 115 -8.79 -5.70 -15.59
C LYS A 115 -8.35 -4.25 -15.38
N GLU A 116 -9.14 -3.47 -14.63
CA GLU A 116 -8.86 -2.06 -14.40
C GLU A 116 -7.60 -1.87 -13.55
N TRP A 117 -7.40 -2.66 -12.49
CA TRP A 117 -6.13 -2.66 -11.73
C TRP A 117 -4.92 -2.84 -12.65
N ASP A 118 -4.93 -3.88 -13.49
CA ASP A 118 -3.81 -4.16 -14.38
C ASP A 118 -3.63 -3.08 -15.47
N ALA A 119 -4.72 -2.53 -16.00
CA ALA A 119 -4.68 -1.51 -17.04
C ALA A 119 -4.19 -0.15 -16.52
N ILE A 120 -4.69 0.27 -15.35
CA ILE A 120 -4.25 1.48 -14.64
C ILE A 120 -2.76 1.36 -14.31
N THR A 121 -2.33 0.21 -13.78
CA THR A 121 -0.91 -0.05 -13.45
C THR A 121 -0.01 0.06 -14.68
N ARG A 122 -0.41 -0.53 -15.82
CA ARG A 122 0.33 -0.38 -17.08
C ARG A 122 0.36 1.07 -17.57
N GLN A 123 -0.75 1.79 -17.46
CA GLN A 123 -0.84 3.17 -17.88
C GLN A 123 0.09 4.07 -17.04
N TYR A 124 0.07 3.94 -15.72
CA TYR A 124 0.95 4.72 -14.85
C TYR A 124 2.43 4.31 -14.95
N ALA A 125 2.71 3.05 -15.27
CA ALA A 125 4.07 2.65 -15.64
C ALA A 125 4.55 3.37 -16.91
N SER A 126 3.68 3.56 -17.91
CA SER A 126 4.02 4.36 -19.10
C SER A 126 4.26 5.84 -18.82
N HIS A 127 3.73 6.36 -17.70
CA HIS A 127 3.96 7.72 -17.21
C HIS A 127 5.19 7.82 -16.30
N GLY A 128 5.82 6.70 -15.94
CA GLY A 128 6.99 6.64 -15.07
C GLY A 128 6.70 6.88 -13.58
N THR A 129 5.43 6.87 -13.17
CA THR A 129 5.05 7.04 -11.75
C THR A 129 4.84 5.72 -11.03
N VAL A 130 4.68 4.62 -11.77
CA VAL A 130 4.67 3.25 -11.25
C VAL A 130 5.84 2.48 -11.85
N ASP A 131 6.53 1.73 -11.01
CA ASP A 131 7.54 0.77 -11.44
C ASP A 131 7.45 -0.48 -10.57
N ARG A 132 7.58 -1.65 -11.19
CA ARG A 132 7.41 -2.96 -10.52
C ARG A 132 6.06 -3.06 -9.79
N GLU A 133 5.02 -2.52 -10.43
CA GLU A 133 3.64 -2.43 -9.95
C GLU A 133 3.44 -1.61 -8.65
N PHE A 134 4.40 -0.78 -8.25
CA PHE A 134 4.34 0.07 -7.06
C PHE A 134 4.75 1.50 -7.41
N VAL A 135 4.29 2.52 -6.68
CA VAL A 135 4.70 3.91 -6.93
C VAL A 135 6.22 4.06 -6.88
N THR A 136 6.82 4.87 -7.77
CA THR A 136 8.27 5.06 -7.80
C THR A 136 8.80 5.78 -6.57
N GLY A 137 8.09 6.80 -6.09
CA GLY A 137 8.42 7.49 -4.85
C GLY A 137 7.44 8.62 -4.54
N PHE A 138 6.45 8.35 -3.68
CA PHE A 138 5.44 9.32 -3.24
C PHE A 138 5.13 9.10 -1.74
N ASP A 139 4.22 9.88 -1.15
CA ASP A 139 3.91 9.71 0.26
C ASP A 139 2.84 8.63 0.52
N TRP A 140 2.87 8.12 1.75
CA TRP A 140 1.94 7.10 2.21
C TRP A 140 0.52 7.63 2.48
N PHE A 141 0.28 8.94 2.55
CA PHE A 141 -1.08 9.47 2.73
C PHE A 141 -1.87 9.12 1.48
N HIS A 142 -1.45 9.67 0.34
CA HIS A 142 -2.11 9.46 -0.94
C HIS A 142 -2.02 8.01 -1.40
N HIS A 143 -0.81 7.44 -1.40
CA HIS A 143 -0.67 6.14 -2.06
C HIS A 143 -1.31 4.98 -1.29
N SER A 144 -1.49 5.10 0.04
CA SER A 144 -2.20 4.10 0.82
C SER A 144 -3.69 4.00 0.48
N GLU A 145 -4.31 5.09 0.02
CA GLU A 145 -5.72 5.13 -0.37
C GLU A 145 -6.00 4.12 -1.48
N SER A 146 -5.08 4.06 -2.45
CA SER A 146 -5.11 3.11 -3.56
C SER A 146 -4.91 1.65 -3.15
N TYR A 147 -4.15 1.38 -2.08
CA TYR A 147 -3.84 0.00 -1.69
C TYR A 147 -4.97 -0.72 -0.97
N THR A 148 -5.97 0.00 -0.50
CA THR A 148 -7.22 -0.65 -0.08
C THR A 148 -7.83 -1.48 -1.23
N TYR A 149 -7.57 -1.13 -2.49
CA TYR A 149 -7.95 -1.91 -3.67
C TYR A 149 -7.39 -3.34 -3.63
N ILE A 150 -6.07 -3.48 -3.43
CA ILE A 150 -5.42 -4.81 -3.41
C ILE A 150 -5.81 -5.61 -2.18
N TYR A 151 -6.10 -4.95 -1.05
CA TYR A 151 -6.59 -5.64 0.15
C TYR A 151 -8.00 -6.19 -0.08
N TYR A 152 -8.84 -5.46 -0.81
CA TYR A 152 -10.16 -5.96 -1.19
C TYR A 152 -10.10 -7.09 -2.23
N LEU A 153 -9.20 -7.01 -3.22
CA LEU A 153 -8.98 -8.12 -4.16
C LEU A 153 -8.49 -9.38 -3.43
N ALA A 154 -7.59 -9.21 -2.46
CA ALA A 154 -7.10 -10.29 -1.61
C ALA A 154 -8.21 -10.95 -0.79
N MET A 155 -9.11 -10.15 -0.22
CA MET A 155 -10.25 -10.65 0.55
C MET A 155 -11.30 -11.32 -0.35
N ALA A 156 -11.53 -10.79 -1.55
CA ALA A 156 -12.48 -11.34 -2.51
C ALA A 156 -12.04 -12.71 -3.04
N ASN A 157 -10.73 -12.90 -3.27
CA ASN A 157 -10.17 -14.16 -3.76
C ASN A 157 -8.74 -14.38 -3.22
N PRO A 158 -8.59 -15.01 -2.04
CA PRO A 158 -7.29 -15.22 -1.40
C PRO A 158 -6.41 -16.27 -2.11
N GLU A 159 -6.95 -17.01 -3.08
CA GLU A 159 -6.20 -18.00 -3.85
C GLU A 159 -5.54 -17.40 -5.11
N HIS A 160 -5.80 -16.13 -5.41
CA HIS A 160 -5.25 -15.47 -6.60
C HIS A 160 -3.74 -15.22 -6.46
N LEU A 161 -2.94 -16.06 -7.13
CA LEU A 161 -1.48 -16.08 -6.98
C LEU A 161 -0.79 -14.75 -7.26
N SER A 162 -1.27 -13.97 -8.24
CA SER A 162 -0.68 -12.66 -8.53
C SER A 162 -0.83 -11.68 -7.36
N ASP A 163 -1.93 -11.76 -6.63
CA ASP A 163 -2.19 -10.84 -5.50
C ASP A 163 -1.35 -11.22 -4.28
N ARG A 164 -1.16 -12.53 -4.07
CA ARG A 164 -0.17 -13.04 -3.10
C ARG A 164 1.25 -12.58 -3.43
N ASN A 165 1.66 -12.71 -4.71
CA ASN A 165 2.99 -12.27 -5.16
C ASN A 165 3.18 -10.76 -4.99
N ARG A 166 2.17 -9.95 -5.32
CA ARG A 166 2.16 -8.50 -5.06
C ARG A 166 2.35 -8.20 -3.58
N ALA A 167 1.54 -8.82 -2.70
CA ALA A 167 1.63 -8.59 -1.27
C ALA A 167 3.05 -8.86 -0.73
N GLN A 168 3.65 -9.98 -1.11
CA GLN A 168 5.01 -10.34 -0.70
C GLN A 168 6.08 -9.41 -1.29
N SER A 169 5.94 -9.03 -2.56
CA SER A 169 6.91 -8.15 -3.25
C SER A 169 6.87 -6.72 -2.72
N TYR A 170 5.68 -6.20 -2.46
CA TYR A 170 5.49 -4.89 -1.87
C TYR A 170 6.01 -4.84 -0.43
N ALA A 171 5.74 -5.87 0.38
CA ALA A 171 6.33 -5.97 1.71
C ALA A 171 7.87 -6.00 1.67
N ALA A 172 8.47 -6.71 0.71
CA ALA A 172 9.93 -6.76 0.57
C ALA A 172 10.56 -5.38 0.34
N MET A 173 9.88 -4.47 -0.37
CA MET A 173 10.33 -3.08 -0.57
C MET A 173 10.45 -2.27 0.73
N TYR A 174 9.80 -2.69 1.82
CA TYR A 174 9.78 -1.98 3.10
C TYR A 174 10.41 -2.75 4.26
N MET A 175 10.68 -4.04 4.07
CA MET A 175 11.33 -4.87 5.09
C MET A 175 12.85 -4.91 4.95
N GLY A 176 13.40 -4.33 3.87
CA GLY A 176 14.82 -4.40 3.54
C GLY A 176 15.21 -5.67 2.77
N ASP A 177 14.22 -6.48 2.35
CA ASP A 177 14.42 -7.69 1.57
C ASP A 177 14.65 -7.38 0.07
N ASP A 178 14.29 -6.18 -0.40
CA ASP A 178 14.51 -5.73 -1.78
C ASP A 178 15.65 -4.68 -1.89
N PRO A 179 16.79 -5.03 -2.50
CA PRO A 179 17.93 -4.11 -2.63
C PRO A 179 17.67 -2.95 -3.61
N LEU A 180 16.65 -3.04 -4.48
CA LEU A 180 16.29 -1.97 -5.42
C LEU A 180 15.39 -0.92 -4.77
N ALA A 181 14.78 -1.23 -3.61
CA ALA A 181 13.94 -0.32 -2.83
C ALA A 181 14.49 -0.19 -1.40
N PRO A 182 15.60 0.52 -1.18
CA PRO A 182 16.25 0.64 0.13
C PRO A 182 15.50 1.59 1.08
N ASN A 183 14.19 1.39 1.27
CA ASN A 183 13.31 2.21 2.10
C ASN A 183 13.56 2.04 3.59
N TRP A 184 14.07 0.88 4.03
CA TRP A 184 14.18 0.50 5.43
C TRP A 184 15.60 0.62 5.98
N ASP A 185 15.74 1.20 7.18
CA ASP A 185 16.94 1.08 8.01
C ASP A 185 16.63 0.15 9.19
N ALA A 186 17.13 -1.09 9.12
CA ALA A 186 16.89 -2.10 10.14
C ALA A 186 17.51 -1.77 11.50
N ASN A 187 18.65 -1.05 11.53
CA ASN A 187 19.32 -0.70 12.78
C ASN A 187 18.50 0.34 13.56
N LYS A 188 17.81 1.23 12.83
CA LYS A 188 17.02 2.32 13.43
C LYS A 188 15.51 2.05 13.45
N ARG A 189 15.07 0.92 12.89
CA ARG A 189 13.66 0.56 12.73
C ARG A 189 12.85 1.71 12.13
N MET A 190 13.27 2.21 10.96
CA MET A 190 12.66 3.39 10.35
C MET A 190 12.60 3.32 8.82
N ILE A 191 11.59 3.97 8.25
CA ILE A 191 11.51 4.26 6.82
C ILE A 191 12.31 5.54 6.55
N ARG A 192 13.10 5.55 5.47
CA ARG A 192 14.18 6.52 5.27
C ARG A 192 13.77 7.84 4.62
N GLY A 193 12.50 8.02 4.27
CA GLY A 193 11.98 9.28 3.72
C GLY A 193 10.46 9.32 3.81
N PRO A 194 9.83 10.50 3.89
CA PRO A 194 8.37 10.62 3.76
C PRO A 194 7.87 10.34 2.34
N LEU A 195 8.72 10.59 1.34
CA LEU A 195 8.49 10.24 -0.06
C LEU A 195 9.32 8.98 -0.36
N ASN A 196 8.67 7.88 -0.68
CA ASN A 196 9.31 6.58 -0.83
C ASN A 196 8.49 5.64 -1.73
N GLY A 197 9.08 4.54 -2.18
CA GLY A 197 8.42 3.62 -3.09
C GLY A 197 9.36 2.58 -3.67
N SER A 198 9.08 2.11 -4.89
CA SER A 198 9.88 1.09 -5.56
C SER A 198 11.28 1.53 -5.92
N HIS A 199 11.60 2.83 -5.91
CA HIS A 199 12.97 3.32 -6.11
C HIS A 199 13.71 3.64 -4.81
N GLY A 200 13.11 3.33 -3.66
CA GLY A 200 13.64 3.71 -2.36
C GLY A 200 13.16 5.11 -1.92
N PRO A 201 13.85 5.72 -0.93
CA PRO A 201 13.50 7.05 -0.45
C PRO A 201 13.85 8.14 -1.49
N ARG A 202 12.88 8.99 -1.82
CA ARG A 202 13.05 10.15 -2.70
C ARG A 202 13.56 11.35 -1.90
N HIS A 203 14.87 11.40 -1.69
CA HIS A 203 15.51 12.50 -0.94
C HIS A 203 15.58 13.83 -1.68
N VAL A 204 15.58 13.82 -3.01
CA VAL A 204 15.63 15.02 -3.82
C VAL A 204 14.38 15.09 -4.67
N THR A 205 13.62 16.15 -4.47
CA THR A 205 12.50 16.56 -5.31
C THR A 205 12.90 17.74 -6.18
N THR A 206 12.23 17.90 -7.30
CA THR A 206 12.50 18.90 -8.34
C THR A 206 11.31 19.83 -8.50
N GLN A 207 11.48 20.90 -9.29
CA GLN A 207 10.34 21.75 -9.63
C GLN A 207 9.19 20.97 -10.27
N VAL A 208 9.50 20.02 -11.16
CA VAL A 208 8.49 19.20 -11.85
C VAL A 208 7.63 18.42 -10.87
N ASP A 209 8.23 17.91 -9.78
CA ASP A 209 7.49 17.14 -8.79
C ASP A 209 6.40 17.96 -8.08
N TRP A 210 6.62 19.27 -7.92
CA TRP A 210 5.75 20.17 -7.15
C TRP A 210 4.91 21.12 -8.00
N GLU A 211 5.18 21.24 -9.30
CA GLU A 211 4.61 22.29 -10.16
C GLU A 211 3.07 22.33 -10.09
N TYR A 212 2.43 21.15 -10.10
CA TYR A 212 0.97 21.03 -9.98
C TYR A 212 0.43 21.52 -8.63
N HIS A 213 1.19 21.37 -7.54
CA HIS A 213 0.76 21.75 -6.19
C HIS A 213 0.97 23.22 -5.87
N ARG A 214 1.83 23.94 -6.59
CA ARG A 214 2.22 25.32 -6.23
C ARG A 214 1.00 26.22 -6.02
N ALA A 215 0.06 26.21 -6.96
CA ALA A 215 -1.15 27.02 -6.87
C ALA A 215 -2.07 26.60 -5.71
N VAL A 216 -2.11 25.31 -5.37
CA VAL A 216 -2.88 24.80 -4.22
C VAL A 216 -2.23 25.24 -2.91
N LEU A 217 -0.91 25.12 -2.81
CA LEU A 217 -0.12 25.37 -1.60
C LEU A 217 0.04 26.86 -1.26
N ASP A 218 -0.26 27.78 -2.18
CA ASP A 218 -0.34 29.23 -1.92
C ASP A 218 -1.30 29.57 -0.77
N ASP A 219 -2.30 28.71 -0.52
CA ASP A 219 -3.31 28.87 0.51
C ASP A 219 -3.11 27.94 1.72
N TYR A 220 -1.98 27.25 1.77
CA TYR A 220 -1.56 26.43 2.90
C TYR A 220 -0.58 27.19 3.80
N LEU A 221 -0.44 26.74 5.06
CA LEU A 221 0.58 27.29 5.96
C LEU A 221 1.96 27.17 5.32
N SER A 222 2.86 28.10 5.63
CA SER A 222 4.25 27.94 5.23
C SER A 222 4.85 26.69 5.90
N PRO A 223 5.58 25.80 5.19
CA PRO A 223 6.19 24.62 5.81
C PRO A 223 7.20 24.96 6.91
N PHE A 224 7.93 26.06 6.73
CA PHE A 224 8.97 26.54 7.64
C PHE A 224 8.65 27.95 8.13
N GLU A 225 9.14 28.29 9.32
CA GLU A 225 8.94 29.60 9.95
C GLU A 225 10.14 30.53 9.78
N ASP A 226 11.29 29.94 9.48
CA ASP A 226 12.61 30.56 9.39
C ASP A 226 13.04 30.78 7.92
N ILE A 227 12.08 31.06 7.02
CA ILE A 227 12.37 31.31 5.61
C ILE A 227 12.99 32.71 5.45
N PRO A 228 14.20 32.83 4.85
CA PRO A 228 14.83 34.13 4.67
C PRO A 228 14.03 35.10 3.79
N GLY A 229 13.68 36.25 4.37
CA GLY A 229 12.97 37.34 3.70
C GLY A 229 11.43 37.25 3.77
N THR A 230 10.88 36.36 4.59
CA THR A 230 9.44 36.31 4.89
C THR A 230 9.16 36.86 6.28
N ASP A 231 7.99 37.49 6.47
CA ASP A 231 7.50 37.87 7.79
C ASP A 231 6.75 36.68 8.41
N SER A 232 7.33 36.11 9.48
CA SER A 232 6.76 35.00 10.24
C SER A 232 6.17 35.43 11.59
N ALA A 233 5.87 36.72 11.78
CA ALA A 233 5.23 37.21 13.00
C ALA A 233 3.83 36.61 13.23
N ASP A 234 3.11 36.26 12.17
CA ASP A 234 1.89 35.47 12.24
C ASP A 234 2.24 33.96 12.20
N PRO A 235 1.94 33.15 13.22
CA PRO A 235 2.20 31.71 13.19
C PRO A 235 1.46 30.97 12.07
N MET A 236 0.37 31.55 11.57
CA MET A 236 -0.47 31.02 10.48
C MET A 236 -0.08 31.57 9.10
N PHE A 237 1.08 32.23 8.99
CA PHE A 237 1.50 32.83 7.74
C PHE A 237 1.62 31.81 6.60
N LYS A 238 1.36 32.31 5.40
CA LYS A 238 1.41 31.57 4.14
C LYS A 238 2.41 32.24 3.23
N VAL A 239 2.98 31.46 2.33
CA VAL A 239 3.91 31.94 1.31
C VAL A 239 3.36 31.62 -0.06
N LYS A 240 3.70 32.44 -1.05
CA LYS A 240 3.26 32.23 -2.43
C LYS A 240 4.24 31.32 -3.15
N TRP A 241 3.95 30.02 -3.12
CA TRP A 241 4.63 28.97 -3.88
C TRP A 241 4.60 29.24 -5.39
N THR A 242 3.60 29.97 -5.88
CA THR A 242 3.53 30.42 -7.29
C THR A 242 4.61 31.43 -7.67
N HIS A 243 5.30 32.06 -6.71
CA HIS A 243 6.43 32.94 -6.99
C HIS A 243 7.73 32.13 -7.06
N ASP A 244 8.45 32.22 -8.18
CA ASP A 244 9.63 31.38 -8.46
C ASP A 244 10.75 31.53 -7.43
N GLU A 245 11.05 32.74 -6.98
CA GLU A 245 12.09 32.97 -5.95
C GLU A 245 11.72 32.34 -4.60
N THR A 246 10.44 32.42 -4.22
CA THR A 246 9.92 31.80 -3.00
C THR A 246 9.99 30.28 -3.11
N PHE A 247 9.55 29.74 -4.25
CA PHE A 247 9.56 28.31 -4.51
C PHE A 247 10.99 27.74 -4.52
N ALA A 248 11.95 28.40 -5.16
CA ALA A 248 13.34 27.96 -5.18
C ALA A 248 13.93 27.82 -3.76
N LYS A 249 13.63 28.77 -2.87
CA LYS A 249 14.03 28.70 -1.45
C LYS A 249 13.34 27.55 -0.72
N LEU A 250 12.02 27.40 -0.90
CA LEU A 250 11.24 26.33 -0.29
C LEU A 250 11.72 24.95 -0.72
N LEU A 251 11.94 24.75 -2.02
CA LEU A 251 12.41 23.48 -2.57
C LEU A 251 13.78 23.09 -1.97
N GLY A 252 14.68 24.07 -1.81
CA GLY A 252 15.95 23.87 -1.11
C GLY A 252 15.75 23.37 0.32
N LEU A 253 14.91 24.08 1.10
CA LEU A 253 14.62 23.71 2.50
C LEU A 253 13.90 22.35 2.61
N ILE A 254 12.98 22.03 1.70
CA ILE A 254 12.29 20.74 1.65
C ILE A 254 13.29 19.59 1.44
N ASN A 255 14.20 19.74 0.47
CA ASN A 255 15.21 18.71 0.17
C ASN A 255 16.30 18.58 1.24
N GLU A 256 16.58 19.68 1.95
CA GLU A 256 17.52 19.71 3.08
C GLU A 256 16.91 19.05 4.33
N ARG A 257 15.66 19.41 4.66
CA ARG A 257 15.11 19.17 6.01
C ARG A 257 13.96 18.18 6.07
N MET A 258 13.16 18.07 5.01
CA MET A 258 11.86 17.38 5.07
C MET A 258 11.87 16.01 4.38
N THR A 259 12.59 15.83 3.28
CA THR A 259 12.57 14.60 2.45
C THR A 259 13.48 13.48 2.99
N ARG A 260 14.00 13.61 4.20
CA ARG A 260 15.02 12.73 4.77
C ARG A 260 14.61 12.29 6.16
N GLY A 261 14.70 10.98 6.40
CA GLY A 261 14.32 10.39 7.66
C GLY A 261 12.85 9.95 7.69
N ASP A 262 12.32 9.70 8.88
CA ASP A 262 11.01 9.07 9.05
C ASP A 262 9.94 10.04 9.57
N VAL A 263 8.69 9.75 9.23
CA VAL A 263 7.51 10.53 9.62
C VAL A 263 6.37 9.58 10.03
N PRO A 264 5.47 9.97 10.94
CA PRO A 264 4.39 9.10 11.40
C PRO A 264 3.51 8.56 10.26
N LEU A 265 3.39 9.32 9.18
CA LEU A 265 2.63 8.94 8.00
C LEU A 265 3.08 7.60 7.38
N ASN A 266 4.36 7.28 7.47
CA ASN A 266 4.92 6.04 6.95
C ASN A 266 4.40 4.79 7.70
N MET A 267 3.78 4.92 8.88
CA MET A 267 3.16 3.79 9.59
C MET A 267 2.04 3.12 8.78
N ASN A 268 1.47 3.80 7.77
CA ASN A 268 0.51 3.17 6.85
C ASN A 268 1.12 1.97 6.07
N ALA A 269 2.45 1.89 5.95
CA ALA A 269 3.14 0.72 5.39
C ALA A 269 2.85 -0.57 6.16
N THR A 270 2.47 -0.48 7.44
CA THR A 270 2.14 -1.65 8.27
C THR A 270 0.93 -2.42 7.75
N SER A 271 -0.06 -1.75 7.15
CA SER A 271 -1.21 -2.40 6.51
C SER A 271 -0.78 -3.28 5.35
N MET A 272 0.16 -2.79 4.54
CA MET A 272 0.71 -3.52 3.39
C MET A 272 1.51 -4.74 3.83
N VAL A 273 2.37 -4.60 4.84
CA VAL A 273 3.13 -5.74 5.40
C VAL A 273 2.20 -6.74 6.10
N THR A 274 1.16 -6.26 6.78
CA THR A 274 0.11 -7.12 7.36
C THR A 274 -0.63 -7.91 6.29
N ASN A 275 -0.90 -7.34 5.12
CA ASN A 275 -1.50 -8.08 4.00
C ASN A 275 -0.62 -9.28 3.56
N ALA A 276 0.70 -9.11 3.52
CA ALA A 276 1.62 -10.22 3.25
C ALA A 276 1.57 -11.30 4.34
N TYR A 277 1.45 -10.91 5.61
CA TYR A 277 1.22 -11.86 6.71
C TYR A 277 -0.08 -12.64 6.52
N LEU A 278 -1.19 -11.99 6.15
CA LEU A 278 -2.49 -12.66 5.96
C LEU A 278 -2.46 -13.74 4.87
N TYR A 279 -1.65 -13.55 3.83
CA TYR A 279 -1.46 -14.54 2.77
C TYR A 279 -0.56 -15.72 3.15
N THR A 280 0.41 -15.49 4.04
CA THR A 280 1.54 -16.41 4.22
C THR A 280 1.58 -17.07 5.59
N GLY A 281 1.06 -16.40 6.62
CA GLY A 281 1.23 -16.79 8.02
C GLY A 281 2.67 -16.66 8.53
N ASP A 282 3.60 -16.07 7.75
CA ASP A 282 5.02 -15.99 8.12
C ASP A 282 5.26 -14.88 9.17
N ASP A 283 5.74 -15.28 10.34
CA ASP A 283 5.94 -14.41 11.50
C ASP A 283 6.91 -13.25 11.22
N LYS A 284 7.77 -13.30 10.19
CA LYS A 284 8.65 -12.17 9.86
C LYS A 284 7.88 -10.89 9.54
N TYR A 285 6.74 -11.02 8.86
CA TYR A 285 5.90 -9.88 8.49
C TYR A 285 5.25 -9.26 9.74
N LYS A 286 4.72 -10.10 10.63
CA LYS A 286 4.14 -9.70 11.91
C LYS A 286 5.18 -9.02 12.80
N GLN A 287 6.37 -9.61 12.91
CA GLN A 287 7.44 -9.06 13.75
C GLN A 287 7.88 -7.68 13.25
N TRP A 288 8.05 -7.49 11.94
CA TRP A 288 8.40 -6.20 11.36
C TRP A 288 7.35 -5.12 11.69
N VAL A 289 6.06 -5.45 11.57
CA VAL A 289 4.96 -4.52 11.92
C VAL A 289 5.03 -4.12 13.39
N LEU A 290 5.17 -5.08 14.29
CA LEU A 290 5.25 -4.82 15.73
C LEU A 290 6.49 -4.00 16.09
N ASP A 291 7.65 -4.33 15.53
CA ASP A 291 8.90 -3.60 15.77
C ASP A 291 8.83 -2.16 15.30
N TYR A 292 8.23 -1.91 14.13
CA TYR A 292 8.11 -0.58 13.58
C TYR A 292 7.12 0.30 14.36
N LEU A 293 5.96 -0.24 14.74
CA LEU A 293 5.00 0.47 15.61
C LEU A 293 5.60 0.73 16.99
N GLN A 294 6.33 -0.24 17.55
CA GLN A 294 7.00 -0.09 18.83
C GLN A 294 8.08 1.01 18.79
N ALA A 295 8.82 1.15 17.68
CA ALA A 295 9.76 2.26 17.51
C ALA A 295 9.07 3.63 17.57
N TRP A 296 7.86 3.77 17.02
CA TRP A 296 7.08 5.00 17.14
C TRP A 296 6.53 5.25 18.55
N VAL A 297 6.16 4.19 19.27
CA VAL A 297 5.82 4.29 20.70
C VAL A 297 7.01 4.81 21.52
N GLU A 298 8.20 4.25 21.29
CA GLU A 298 9.44 4.68 21.96
C GLU A 298 9.78 6.14 21.64
N ARG A 299 9.64 6.58 20.38
CA ARG A 299 9.86 7.98 19.96
C ARG A 299 8.88 8.95 20.62
N ARG A 300 7.60 8.57 20.73
CA ARG A 300 6.59 9.33 21.46
C ARG A 300 6.98 9.47 22.93
N ASP A 301 7.38 8.37 23.58
CA ASP A 301 7.73 8.38 25.01
C ASP A 301 9.01 9.18 25.28
N ALA A 302 9.97 9.17 24.35
CA ALA A 302 11.14 10.04 24.38
C ALA A 302 10.83 11.53 24.14
N ASN A 303 9.63 11.85 23.64
CA ASN A 303 9.14 13.20 23.36
C ASN A 303 7.94 13.57 24.27
N ASP A 304 8.05 13.23 25.56
CA ASP A 304 7.09 13.58 26.61
C ASP A 304 5.63 13.14 26.31
N GLY A 305 5.47 12.02 25.60
CA GLY A 305 4.16 11.45 25.26
C GLY A 305 3.52 12.07 24.01
N ILE A 306 4.16 13.04 23.36
CA ILE A 306 3.70 13.66 22.11
C ILE A 306 4.38 12.98 20.93
N MET A 307 3.62 12.60 19.91
CA MET A 307 4.20 12.00 18.70
C MET A 307 5.07 13.03 17.95
N PRO A 308 6.39 12.83 17.83
CA PRO A 308 7.20 13.67 16.95
C PRO A 308 6.80 13.42 15.50
N ASP A 309 6.87 14.44 14.64
CA ASP A 309 6.51 14.30 13.22
C ASP A 309 7.70 14.19 12.27
N ASN A 310 8.93 14.23 12.80
CA ASN A 310 10.15 14.09 12.04
C ASN A 310 11.27 13.43 12.86
N ILE A 311 11.85 12.38 12.28
CA ILE A 311 13.01 11.65 12.79
C ILE A 311 14.10 11.75 11.74
N GLY A 312 15.29 12.21 12.10
CA GLY A 312 16.37 12.39 11.14
C GLY A 312 17.10 11.09 10.76
N PRO A 313 18.02 11.14 9.77
CA PRO A 313 18.83 9.99 9.35
C PRO A 313 19.66 9.32 10.46
N SER A 314 20.02 10.04 11.53
CA SER A 314 20.70 9.49 12.71
C SER A 314 19.76 8.66 13.59
N GLY A 315 18.45 8.83 13.45
CA GLY A 315 17.43 8.32 14.37
C GLY A 315 16.98 9.32 15.43
N ASP A 316 17.58 10.52 15.47
CA ASP A 316 17.26 11.55 16.45
C ASP A 316 16.02 12.35 16.05
N ILE A 317 15.20 12.70 17.03
CA ILE A 317 14.03 13.57 16.85
C ILE A 317 14.49 14.99 16.52
N GLY A 318 13.93 15.59 15.46
CA GLY A 318 14.22 17.00 15.16
C GLY A 318 15.59 17.27 14.53
N GLU A 319 16.38 16.25 14.17
CA GLU A 319 17.77 16.38 13.69
C GLU A 319 17.91 17.43 12.58
N LEU A 320 17.02 17.38 11.59
CA LEU A 320 17.04 18.27 10.43
C LEU A 320 16.12 19.50 10.58
N MET A 321 15.48 19.64 11.75
CA MET A 321 14.54 20.72 12.08
C MET A 321 15.06 21.60 13.22
N ASN A 322 16.38 21.70 13.37
CA ASN A 322 17.04 22.48 14.43
C ASN A 322 16.57 22.06 15.84
N GLY A 323 16.34 20.77 16.05
CA GLY A 323 15.86 20.21 17.32
C GLY A 323 14.35 20.31 17.54
N LYS A 324 13.57 20.86 16.60
CA LYS A 324 12.11 20.85 16.69
C LYS A 324 11.56 19.45 16.38
N TRP A 325 10.82 18.87 17.33
CA TRP A 325 10.13 17.58 17.14
C TRP A 325 8.95 17.65 16.16
N TRP A 326 8.61 18.85 15.69
CA TRP A 326 7.55 19.13 14.73
C TRP A 326 8.07 19.86 13.48
N GLY A 327 7.29 19.83 12.39
CA GLY A 327 7.62 20.47 11.11
C GLY A 327 7.92 19.48 9.98
N GLY A 328 7.76 18.18 10.21
CA GLY A 328 7.85 17.12 9.21
C GLY A 328 6.72 17.12 8.18
N TYR A 329 6.90 16.28 7.16
CA TYR A 329 5.95 16.09 6.06
C TYR A 329 4.61 15.52 6.57
N TYR A 330 3.49 16.19 6.28
CA TYR A 330 2.17 15.84 6.84
C TYR A 330 2.16 15.77 8.38
N GLY A 331 2.97 16.61 9.00
CA GLY A 331 3.10 16.71 10.45
C GLY A 331 2.17 17.74 11.09
N TRP A 332 2.59 18.22 12.25
CA TRP A 332 1.84 19.18 13.08
C TRP A 332 1.67 20.55 12.44
N ARG A 333 2.46 20.89 11.41
CA ARG A 333 2.41 22.20 10.73
C ARG A 333 1.90 22.15 9.31
N TRP A 334 2.38 21.23 8.48
CA TRP A 334 2.21 21.30 7.02
C TRP A 334 1.97 19.91 6.43
N PRO A 335 1.12 19.76 5.39
CA PRO A 335 0.31 20.82 4.77
C PRO A 335 -0.96 21.15 5.58
N HIS A 336 -1.60 20.16 6.22
CA HIS A 336 -2.89 20.40 6.88
C HIS A 336 -2.78 20.95 8.30
N GLY A 337 -1.67 20.66 8.98
CA GLY A 337 -1.33 21.09 10.34
C GLY A 337 -2.33 20.62 11.41
N ALA A 338 -1.95 20.72 12.68
CA ALA A 338 -2.93 20.63 13.76
C ALA A 338 -3.83 21.87 13.71
N ARG A 339 -5.12 21.63 13.48
CA ARG A 339 -6.14 22.66 13.52
C ARG A 339 -6.82 22.57 14.88
N ASN A 340 -6.75 23.65 15.67
CA ASN A 340 -7.49 23.79 16.93
C ASN A 340 -9.00 23.82 16.69
#